data_AF-A0A1G0BUM7-F1
#
_entry.id   AF-A0A1G0BUM7-F1
#
_cell.length_a   1.000
_cell.length_b   1.000
_cell.length_c   1.000
_cell.angle_alpha   90.00
_cell.angle_beta   90.00
_cell.angle_gamma   90.00
#
_symmetry.space_group_name_H-M   'P 1'
#
loop_
_entity.id
_entity.type
_entity.pdbx_description
1 polymer ?
#
loop_
_entity_poly.entity_id
_entity_poly.type
_entity_poly.pdbx_seq_one_letter_code
_entity_poly.pdbx_strand_id
1 'polypeptide(L)'
;MHVGFIVGVVSILVMGCAASPKSNKPDRSFNAITLSVDWTSNARQVFESVPAESAMDRFEMIDSQGRIISYVAFTDTDTGALVFVDQKLYGTLSHREAQAFYSCRGYATATSTHWAREAADWAASLIENSKPTIMVNLEFSGKSTFQSIRDVAENSFFKQIKSLFGMGSSPLGILKSLNSARSDMETSGQFDKVMKGLSLIRAGMSESSVAGVMKPEDVSFVNGGMVMAYPGYLIEYYVSEGVVKVIQQPSFSHLSRTRASLFYAPSTQWSLCTPPRWKDALPVAP
;
A
#
# COMPACT_ATOMS: atom_id res chain seq x y z
N MET A 1 -68.57 39.44 -31.69
CA MET A 1 -68.46 39.47 -30.21
C MET A 1 -68.01 38.11 -29.74
N HIS A 2 -66.85 38.06 -29.08
CA HIS A 2 -66.22 36.85 -28.56
C HIS A 2 -66.79 36.44 -27.21
N VAL A 3 -67.09 35.14 -27.07
CA VAL A 3 -67.06 34.35 -25.84
C VAL A 3 -66.68 32.94 -26.33
N GLY A 4 -65.65 32.21 -25.91
CA GLY A 4 -64.89 32.25 -24.67
C GLY A 4 -65.03 30.89 -23.98
N PHE A 5 -63.89 30.21 -23.82
CA PHE A 5 -63.58 29.18 -22.81
C PHE A 5 -63.56 27.67 -23.14
N ILE A 6 -62.31 27.22 -23.37
CA ILE A 6 -61.51 26.21 -22.63
C ILE A 6 -61.93 24.73 -22.64
N VAL A 7 -61.00 23.96 -23.23
CA VAL A 7 -60.79 22.51 -23.24
C VAL A 7 -60.36 21.99 -21.86
N GLY A 8 -61.07 21.00 -21.32
CA GLY A 8 -60.66 20.24 -20.15
C GLY A 8 -59.94 18.95 -20.54
N VAL A 9 -58.64 18.88 -20.30
CA VAL A 9 -57.84 17.64 -20.35
C VAL A 9 -57.81 17.04 -18.95
N VAL A 10 -58.35 15.82 -18.83
CA VAL A 10 -58.27 15.01 -17.60
C VAL A 10 -56.91 14.32 -17.57
N SER A 11 -55.99 14.84 -16.76
CA SER A 11 -54.70 14.19 -16.47
C SER A 11 -54.88 13.16 -15.35
N ILE A 12 -54.60 11.90 -15.69
CA ILE A 12 -54.50 10.77 -14.76
C ILE A 12 -53.17 10.92 -13.99
N LEU A 13 -53.24 11.23 -12.69
CA LEU A 13 -52.10 11.19 -11.77
C LEU A 13 -51.88 9.73 -11.33
N VAL A 14 -50.96 9.03 -12.01
CA VAL A 14 -50.36 7.80 -11.48
C VAL A 14 -49.28 8.21 -10.48
N MET A 15 -49.60 8.10 -9.19
CA MET A 15 -48.65 8.25 -8.08
C MET A 15 -47.69 7.05 -8.09
N GLY A 16 -46.62 7.17 -8.88
CA GLY A 16 -45.47 6.30 -8.79
C GLY A 16 -44.58 6.75 -7.63
N CYS A 17 -44.44 5.92 -6.60
CA CYS A 17 -43.41 6.09 -5.58
C CYS A 17 -42.04 6.10 -6.26
N ALA A 18 -41.43 7.29 -6.36
CA ALA A 18 -40.04 7.42 -6.76
C ALA A 18 -39.17 6.80 -5.65
N ALA A 19 -38.75 5.55 -5.84
CA ALA A 19 -37.66 4.97 -5.08
C ALA A 19 -36.41 5.81 -5.39
N SER A 20 -35.95 6.56 -4.39
CA SER A 20 -34.68 7.29 -4.49
C SER A 20 -33.56 6.31 -4.85
N PRO A 21 -32.68 6.64 -5.80
CA PRO A 21 -31.56 5.76 -6.13
C PRO A 21 -30.69 5.63 -4.87
N LYS A 22 -30.50 4.40 -4.41
CA LYS A 22 -29.51 4.09 -3.36
C LYS A 22 -28.17 4.62 -3.82
N SER A 23 -27.68 5.66 -3.16
CA SER A 23 -26.31 6.12 -3.26
C SER A 23 -25.37 4.95 -2.99
N ASN A 24 -24.67 4.47 -4.02
CA ASN A 24 -23.62 3.44 -3.94
C ASN A 24 -22.35 3.92 -3.20
N LYS A 25 -22.47 4.87 -2.26
CA LYS A 25 -21.37 5.21 -1.37
C LYS A 25 -21.33 4.14 -0.28
N PRO A 26 -20.20 3.44 -0.09
CA PRO A 26 -20.07 2.45 0.98
C PRO A 26 -20.42 3.10 2.32
N ASP A 27 -21.19 2.38 3.15
CA ASP A 27 -21.57 2.82 4.50
C ASP A 27 -20.32 3.28 5.27
N ARG A 28 -20.33 4.57 5.61
CA ARG A 28 -19.27 5.28 6.30
C ARG A 28 -19.35 4.91 7.78
N SER A 29 -18.26 4.44 8.38
CA SER A 29 -18.23 4.19 9.82
C SER A 29 -18.16 5.53 10.58
N PHE A 30 -18.90 5.64 11.69
CA PHE A 30 -18.96 6.87 12.50
C PHE A 30 -17.65 7.17 13.26
N ASN A 31 -16.61 6.34 13.13
CA ASN A 31 -15.30 6.48 13.79
C ASN A 31 -14.13 6.45 12.79
N ALA A 32 -14.34 6.89 11.54
CA ALA A 32 -13.29 6.97 10.53
C ALA A 32 -12.09 7.77 11.07
N ILE A 33 -10.91 7.14 11.09
CA ILE A 33 -9.67 7.83 11.45
C ILE A 33 -9.40 8.87 10.37
N THR A 34 -9.10 10.09 10.78
CA THR A 34 -8.75 11.18 9.86
C THR A 34 -7.29 11.58 10.05
N LEU A 35 -6.58 11.81 8.95
CA LEU A 35 -5.21 12.31 8.96
C LEU A 35 -5.10 13.54 8.05
N SER A 36 -4.78 14.69 8.64
CA SER A 36 -4.44 15.90 7.90
C SER A 36 -2.94 15.90 7.59
N VAL A 37 -2.60 16.06 6.31
CA VAL A 37 -1.22 16.14 5.83
C VAL A 37 -1.04 17.46 5.10
N ASP A 38 0.01 18.18 5.43
CA ASP A 38 0.35 19.47 4.82
C ASP A 38 1.86 19.60 4.56
N TRP A 39 2.30 20.78 4.13
CA TRP A 39 3.72 21.07 3.88
C TRP A 39 4.60 21.04 5.15
N THR A 40 4.03 21.13 6.35
CA THR A 40 4.80 21.01 7.60
C THR A 40 5.02 19.54 7.98
N SER A 41 4.13 18.66 7.54
CA SER A 41 4.17 17.22 7.77
C SER A 41 5.45 16.58 7.23
N ASN A 42 5.89 15.51 7.90
CA ASN A 42 7.04 14.70 7.48
C ASN A 42 6.55 13.36 6.92
N ALA A 43 7.05 12.95 5.76
CA ALA A 43 6.56 11.75 5.07
C ALA A 43 6.62 10.48 5.95
N ARG A 44 7.69 10.28 6.72
CA ARG A 44 7.81 9.10 7.59
C ARG A 44 6.83 9.11 8.77
N GLN A 45 6.60 10.27 9.38
CA GLN A 45 5.56 10.39 10.41
C GLN A 45 4.18 10.12 9.83
N VAL A 46 3.93 10.57 8.59
CA VAL A 46 2.70 10.23 7.86
C VAL A 46 2.61 8.72 7.66
N PHE A 47 3.67 8.05 7.20
CA PHE A 47 3.66 6.60 6.99
C PHE A 47 3.35 5.83 8.27
N GLU A 48 3.93 6.24 9.40
CA GLU A 48 3.66 5.65 10.72
C GLU A 48 2.21 5.89 11.18
N SER A 49 1.58 6.98 10.75
CA SER A 49 0.21 7.35 11.09
C SER A 49 -0.86 6.72 10.19
N VAL A 50 -0.48 6.22 9.02
CA VAL A 50 -1.40 5.55 8.09
C VAL A 50 -1.68 4.13 8.60
N PRO A 51 -2.95 3.73 8.80
CA PRO A 51 -3.31 2.36 9.15
C PRO A 51 -2.74 1.35 8.15
N ALA A 52 -2.24 0.21 8.64
CA ALA A 52 -1.57 -0.77 7.78
C ALA A 52 -2.52 -1.36 6.72
N GLU A 53 -3.79 -1.56 7.08
CA GLU A 53 -4.86 -2.08 6.24
C GLU A 53 -5.34 -1.12 5.14
N SER A 54 -5.08 0.17 5.33
CA SER A 54 -5.42 1.24 4.39
C SER A 54 -4.30 1.52 3.39
N ALA A 55 -3.08 1.02 3.65
CA ALA A 55 -1.96 1.18 2.74
C ALA A 55 -1.92 0.03 1.73
N MET A 56 -1.97 0.38 0.44
CA MET A 56 -1.72 -0.57 -0.64
C MET A 56 -0.22 -0.88 -0.74
N ASP A 57 0.60 0.17 -0.78
CA ASP A 57 2.05 0.08 -0.69
C ASP A 57 2.69 1.42 -0.28
N ARG A 58 3.95 1.36 0.09
CA ARG A 58 4.79 2.47 0.54
C ARG A 58 6.21 2.28 0.03
N PHE A 59 6.87 3.36 -0.33
CA PHE A 59 8.30 3.32 -0.55
C PHE A 59 8.99 4.64 -0.24
N GLU A 60 10.30 4.55 -0.09
CA GLU A 60 11.23 5.66 -0.08
C GLU A 60 12.36 5.34 -1.06
N MET A 61 12.76 6.30 -1.90
CA MET A 61 13.85 6.11 -2.86
C MET A 61 14.67 7.37 -3.08
N ILE A 62 15.88 7.21 -3.59
CA ILE A 62 16.72 8.31 -4.07
C ILE A 62 16.50 8.49 -5.57
N ASP A 63 16.17 9.72 -6.00
CA ASP A 63 16.07 10.06 -7.41
C ASP A 63 17.44 10.38 -8.05
N SER A 64 17.44 10.72 -9.35
CA SER A 64 18.66 11.08 -10.08
C SER A 64 19.34 12.36 -9.57
N GLN A 65 18.64 13.20 -8.80
CA GLN A 65 19.16 14.43 -8.21
C GLN A 65 19.67 14.22 -6.78
N GLY A 66 19.57 13.00 -6.24
CA GLY A 66 19.93 12.70 -4.86
C GLY A 66 18.84 13.06 -3.85
N ARG A 67 17.64 13.45 -4.29
CA ARG A 67 16.51 13.80 -3.42
C ARG A 67 15.82 12.54 -2.92
N ILE A 68 15.19 12.65 -1.75
CA ILE A 68 14.40 11.56 -1.18
C ILE A 68 12.96 11.68 -1.65
N ILE A 69 12.52 10.70 -2.43
CA ILE A 69 11.13 10.58 -2.88
C ILE A 69 10.44 9.56 -2.01
N SER A 70 9.35 9.95 -1.35
CA SER A 70 8.53 9.04 -0.55
C SER A 70 7.11 8.99 -1.11
N TYR A 71 6.51 7.81 -1.05
CA TYR A 71 5.18 7.53 -1.57
C TYR A 71 4.39 6.62 -0.65
N VAL A 72 3.09 6.88 -0.52
CA VAL A 72 2.14 5.95 0.09
C VAL A 72 0.86 5.93 -0.73
N ALA A 73 0.46 4.74 -1.17
CA ALA A 73 -0.81 4.50 -1.83
C ALA A 73 -1.85 3.94 -0.86
N PHE A 74 -3.11 4.26 -1.11
CA PHE A 74 -4.22 3.87 -0.26
C PHE A 74 -5.21 2.96 -0.97
N THR A 75 -5.87 2.09 -0.20
CA THR A 75 -6.93 1.21 -0.69
C THR A 75 -8.33 1.81 -0.49
N ASP A 76 -8.50 2.71 0.49
CA ASP A 76 -9.83 3.02 1.02
C ASP A 76 -10.06 4.50 1.43
N THR A 77 -9.26 5.44 0.94
CA THR A 77 -9.49 6.89 1.12
C THR A 77 -10.09 7.52 -0.14
N ASP A 78 -10.37 8.82 -0.18
CA ASP A 78 -10.75 9.51 -1.43
C ASP A 78 -9.53 9.86 -2.32
N THR A 79 -8.32 9.84 -1.74
CA THR A 79 -7.06 10.06 -2.45
C THR A 79 -6.41 8.71 -2.78
N GLY A 80 -5.86 8.54 -3.98
CA GLY A 80 -5.21 7.29 -4.36
C GLY A 80 -3.82 7.13 -3.75
N ALA A 81 -3.03 8.21 -3.72
CA ALA A 81 -1.72 8.21 -3.09
C ALA A 81 -1.24 9.61 -2.71
N LEU A 82 -0.30 9.69 -1.78
CA LEU A 82 0.51 10.87 -1.51
C LEU A 82 1.92 10.71 -2.05
N VAL A 83 2.47 11.78 -2.62
CA VAL A 83 3.86 11.89 -3.08
C VAL A 83 4.55 12.96 -2.26
N PHE A 84 5.75 12.65 -1.77
CA PHE A 84 6.60 13.54 -1.01
C PHE A 84 7.96 13.68 -1.69
N VAL A 85 8.50 14.90 -1.67
CA VAL A 85 9.87 15.21 -2.10
C VAL A 85 10.60 15.79 -0.90
N ASP A 86 11.74 15.23 -0.55
CA ASP A 86 12.55 15.60 0.62
C ASP A 86 11.71 15.65 1.90
N GLN A 87 10.90 14.60 2.10
CA GLN A 87 9.99 14.42 3.22
C GLN A 87 8.81 15.41 3.30
N LYS A 88 8.64 16.27 2.30
CA LYS A 88 7.59 17.30 2.26
C LYS A 88 6.52 16.95 1.24
N LEU A 89 5.26 17.21 1.58
CA LEU A 89 4.13 16.92 0.70
C LEU A 89 4.33 17.67 -0.62
N TYR A 90 4.36 16.91 -1.72
CA TYR A 90 4.50 17.43 -3.07
C TYR A 90 3.16 17.42 -3.81
N GLY A 91 2.49 16.27 -3.79
CA GLY A 91 1.29 16.07 -4.60
C GLY A 91 0.53 14.79 -4.28
N THR A 92 -0.52 14.54 -5.06
CA THR A 92 -1.36 13.35 -4.94
C THR A 92 -1.55 12.64 -6.27
N LEU A 93 -1.97 11.38 -6.19
CA LEU A 93 -2.52 10.63 -7.31
C LEU A 93 -4.00 10.29 -7.05
N SER A 94 -4.77 10.15 -8.13
CA SER A 94 -6.07 9.48 -8.08
C SER A 94 -5.92 7.98 -7.83
N HIS A 95 -7.00 7.30 -7.42
CA HIS A 95 -7.01 5.84 -7.24
C HIS A 95 -6.59 5.07 -8.48
N ARG A 96 -7.10 5.49 -9.64
CA ARG A 96 -6.75 4.86 -10.91
C ARG A 96 -5.24 4.96 -11.18
N GLU A 97 -4.66 6.15 -10.98
CA GLU A 97 -3.23 6.36 -11.17
C GLU A 97 -2.40 5.56 -10.16
N ALA A 98 -2.78 5.56 -8.87
CA ALA A 98 -2.10 4.77 -7.85
C ALA A 98 -2.15 3.27 -8.17
N GLN A 99 -3.30 2.75 -8.61
CA GLN A 99 -3.46 1.35 -9.00
C GLN A 99 -2.63 1.01 -10.24
N ALA A 100 -2.59 1.89 -11.25
CA ALA A 100 -1.76 1.70 -12.43
C ALA A 100 -0.28 1.66 -12.06
N PHE A 101 0.17 2.58 -11.20
CA PHE A 101 1.54 2.66 -10.73
C PHE A 101 1.95 1.40 -9.94
N TYR A 102 1.09 0.93 -9.02
CA TYR A 102 1.29 -0.30 -8.27
C TYR A 102 1.37 -1.52 -9.19
N SER A 103 0.38 -1.70 -10.07
CA SER A 103 0.28 -2.84 -10.97
C SER A 103 1.49 -2.90 -11.93
N CYS A 104 1.91 -1.77 -12.47
CA CYS A 104 3.03 -1.72 -13.39
C CYS A 104 4.39 -1.98 -12.73
N ARG A 105 4.64 -1.46 -11.52
CA ARG A 105 5.88 -1.78 -10.78
C ARG A 105 5.90 -3.25 -10.35
N GLY A 106 4.76 -3.80 -9.96
CA GLY A 106 4.60 -5.23 -9.70
C GLY A 106 4.87 -6.11 -10.92
N TYR A 107 4.28 -5.75 -12.07
CA TYR A 107 4.50 -6.42 -13.36
C TYR A 107 5.97 -6.37 -13.80
N ALA A 108 6.61 -5.21 -13.72
CA ALA A 108 8.04 -5.05 -14.05
C ALA A 108 8.89 -5.99 -13.18
N THR A 109 8.60 -6.05 -11.88
CA THR A 109 9.27 -6.94 -10.93
C THR A 109 9.05 -8.42 -11.25
N ALA A 110 7.89 -8.79 -11.76
CA ALA A 110 7.53 -10.17 -12.06
C ALA A 110 8.06 -10.70 -13.41
N THR A 111 8.31 -9.82 -14.40
CA THR A 111 8.48 -10.26 -15.80
C THR A 111 9.81 -9.93 -16.45
N SER A 112 10.55 -8.92 -15.98
CA SER A 112 11.77 -8.47 -16.65
C SER A 112 12.92 -8.28 -15.65
N THR A 113 12.94 -7.13 -15.00
CA THR A 113 13.94 -6.67 -14.05
C THR A 113 13.25 -6.00 -12.90
N HIS A 114 13.75 -6.21 -11.69
CA HIS A 114 13.20 -5.58 -10.50
C HIS A 114 13.01 -4.07 -10.69
N TRP A 115 11.80 -3.56 -10.43
CA TRP A 115 11.40 -2.19 -10.78
C TRP A 115 12.37 -1.12 -10.26
N ALA A 116 12.94 -1.35 -9.07
CA ALA A 116 13.87 -0.45 -8.40
C ALA A 116 15.18 -0.22 -9.17
N ARG A 117 15.49 -1.03 -10.20
CA ARG A 117 16.62 -0.76 -11.11
C ARG A 117 16.46 0.56 -11.85
N GLU A 118 15.22 0.90 -12.22
CA GLU A 118 14.85 2.15 -12.90
C GLU A 118 14.23 3.15 -11.91
N ALA A 119 14.58 3.07 -10.62
CA ALA A 119 13.94 3.87 -9.56
C ALA A 119 13.94 5.37 -9.88
N ALA A 120 15.03 5.91 -10.43
CA ALA A 120 15.12 7.32 -10.81
C ALA A 120 14.11 7.70 -11.91
N ASP A 121 13.88 6.83 -12.90
CA ASP A 121 12.92 7.08 -13.98
C ASP A 121 11.48 6.95 -13.47
N TRP A 122 11.22 5.95 -12.61
CA TRP A 122 9.94 5.82 -11.91
C TRP A 122 9.67 7.04 -11.02
N ALA A 123 10.70 7.60 -10.37
CA ALA A 123 10.59 8.80 -9.54
C ALA A 123 10.22 10.03 -10.37
N ALA A 124 10.96 10.28 -11.45
CA ALA A 124 10.72 11.41 -12.34
C ALA A 124 9.29 11.38 -12.89
N SER A 125 8.85 10.22 -13.39
CA SER A 125 7.51 10.05 -13.91
C SER A 125 6.41 10.17 -12.85
N LEU A 126 6.65 9.66 -11.64
CA LEU A 126 5.71 9.82 -10.53
C LEU A 126 5.50 11.29 -10.18
N ILE A 127 6.59 12.06 -10.09
CA ILE A 127 6.55 13.49 -9.79
C ILE A 127 5.80 14.23 -10.89
N GLU A 128 6.16 13.99 -12.17
CA GLU A 128 5.55 14.62 -13.34
C GLU A 128 4.03 14.37 -13.41
N ASN A 129 3.59 13.17 -13.04
CA ASN A 129 2.18 12.77 -13.12
C ASN A 129 1.37 13.07 -11.86
N SER A 130 2.02 13.47 -10.78
CA SER A 130 1.33 13.84 -9.54
C SER A 130 0.69 15.22 -9.64
N LYS A 131 -0.47 15.37 -9.02
CA LYS A 131 -1.15 16.67 -8.94
C LYS A 131 -0.61 17.41 -7.72
N PRO A 132 0.06 18.57 -7.88
CA PRO A 132 0.62 19.29 -6.74
C PRO A 132 -0.46 19.70 -5.74
N THR A 133 -0.16 19.62 -4.44
CA THR A 133 -1.03 20.10 -3.37
C THR A 133 -0.22 20.50 -2.14
N ILE A 134 -0.78 21.39 -1.34
CA ILE A 134 -0.18 21.88 -0.08
C ILE A 134 -0.85 21.28 1.16
N MET A 135 -2.01 20.64 0.99
CA MET A 135 -2.79 20.05 2.07
C MET A 135 -3.71 18.94 1.53
N VAL A 136 -3.87 17.87 2.31
CA VAL A 136 -4.79 16.76 2.06
C VAL A 136 -5.37 16.30 3.39
N ASN A 137 -6.68 16.11 3.45
CA ASN A 137 -7.33 15.39 4.54
C ASN A 137 -7.66 13.99 4.07
N LEU A 138 -7.08 12.99 4.72
CA LEU A 138 -7.37 11.59 4.50
C LEU A 138 -8.44 11.15 5.49
N GLU A 139 -9.51 10.54 4.99
CA GLU A 139 -10.51 9.86 5.80
C GLU A 139 -10.37 8.36 5.51
N PHE A 140 -9.99 7.58 6.51
CA PHE A 140 -9.86 6.14 6.39
C PHE A 140 -11.19 5.47 6.69
N SER A 141 -11.59 4.50 5.87
CA SER A 141 -12.92 3.89 6.00
C SER A 141 -13.10 3.12 7.32
N GLY A 142 -11.99 2.72 7.95
CA GLY A 142 -11.98 1.87 9.15
C GLY A 142 -12.47 0.45 8.87
N LYS A 143 -12.71 0.10 7.60
CA LYS A 143 -12.95 -1.29 7.20
C LYS A 143 -11.64 -2.01 7.37
N SER A 144 -11.50 -2.73 8.50
CA SER A 144 -10.28 -3.48 8.77
C SER A 144 -10.11 -4.57 7.72
N THR A 145 -9.36 -4.29 6.66
CA THR A 145 -8.76 -5.31 5.80
C THR A 145 -7.57 -5.97 6.50
N PHE A 146 -7.59 -6.06 7.84
CA PHE A 146 -6.69 -6.91 8.61
C PHE A 146 -6.80 -8.39 8.21
N GLN A 147 -7.85 -8.77 7.47
CA GLN A 147 -8.03 -10.12 6.92
C GLN A 147 -7.59 -10.31 5.46
N SER A 148 -6.98 -9.33 4.79
CA SER A 148 -6.67 -9.50 3.34
C SER A 148 -5.23 -9.32 2.91
N ILE A 149 -4.36 -8.66 3.69
CA ILE A 149 -2.92 -8.60 3.38
C ILE A 149 -2.11 -9.31 4.47
N ARG A 150 -2.53 -9.16 5.73
CA ARG A 150 -1.96 -9.88 6.87
C ARG A 150 -2.38 -11.36 6.84
N ASP A 151 -3.66 -11.72 6.76
CA ASP A 151 -4.10 -13.12 6.56
C ASP A 151 -3.62 -13.72 5.23
N VAL A 152 -3.43 -12.88 4.21
CA VAL A 152 -2.85 -13.24 2.92
C VAL A 152 -1.34 -13.03 2.93
N ALA A 153 -0.65 -12.96 4.06
CA ALA A 153 0.81 -13.09 4.16
C ALA A 153 1.16 -14.12 5.24
N GLU A 154 0.34 -14.22 6.27
CA GLU A 154 0.47 -15.05 7.47
C GLU A 154 0.07 -16.53 7.30
N ASN A 155 -0.10 -17.03 6.07
CA ASN A 155 -0.43 -18.44 5.84
C ASN A 155 0.70 -19.43 6.20
N SER A 156 1.81 -18.93 6.76
CA SER A 156 2.87 -19.70 7.42
C SER A 156 2.81 -19.59 8.96
N PHE A 157 2.53 -18.41 9.52
CA PHE A 157 2.68 -18.14 10.96
C PHE A 157 1.41 -18.43 11.78
N PHE A 158 0.21 -18.18 11.23
CA PHE A 158 -1.05 -18.34 11.97
C PHE A 158 -1.62 -19.78 11.99
N LYS A 159 -0.98 -20.72 11.27
CA LYS A 159 -1.30 -22.15 11.40
C LYS A 159 -0.97 -22.72 12.80
N GLN A 160 -0.13 -22.06 13.59
CA GLN A 160 0.17 -22.52 14.95
C GLN A 160 -0.89 -22.11 15.98
N ILE A 161 -1.59 -20.98 15.77
CA ILE A 161 -2.55 -20.44 16.76
C ILE A 161 -3.92 -21.15 16.70
N LYS A 162 -4.30 -21.76 15.56
CA LYS A 162 -5.54 -22.54 15.47
C LYS A 162 -5.51 -23.92 16.16
N SER A 163 -4.40 -24.31 16.78
CA SER A 163 -4.29 -25.58 17.51
C SER A 163 -4.76 -25.51 18.98
N LEU A 164 -5.14 -24.33 19.50
CA LEU A 164 -5.41 -24.13 20.92
C LEU A 164 -6.89 -24.04 21.34
N PHE A 165 -7.85 -24.33 20.45
CA PHE A 165 -9.27 -24.42 20.80
C PHE A 165 -9.83 -25.85 20.78
N GLY A 166 -9.02 -26.80 21.24
CA GLY A 166 -9.49 -28.16 21.46
C GLY A 166 -8.47 -29.01 22.19
N MET A 167 -8.27 -28.78 23.49
CA MET A 167 -7.62 -29.79 24.32
C MET A 167 -7.98 -29.60 25.79
N GLY A 168 -8.59 -30.64 26.35
CA GLY A 168 -9.01 -30.71 27.74
C GLY A 168 -7.88 -30.38 28.71
N SER A 169 -8.28 -29.74 29.80
CA SER A 169 -7.50 -29.36 30.97
C SER A 169 -6.69 -30.54 31.52
N SER A 170 -5.42 -30.62 31.14
CA SER A 170 -4.42 -31.49 31.78
C SER A 170 -3.29 -30.65 32.39
N PRO A 171 -2.86 -30.90 33.64
CA PRO A 171 -1.86 -30.09 34.35
C PRO A 171 -0.51 -29.96 33.65
N LEU A 172 -0.11 -30.96 32.85
CA LEU A 172 1.12 -30.92 32.04
C LEU A 172 1.01 -29.99 30.82
N GLY A 173 -0.22 -29.67 30.38
CA GLY A 173 -0.48 -28.70 29.33
C GLY A 173 -0.22 -27.27 29.78
N ILE A 174 -0.45 -26.95 31.05
CA ILE A 174 -0.26 -25.60 31.62
C ILE A 174 1.21 -25.19 31.60
N LEU A 175 2.14 -26.10 31.92
CA LEU A 175 3.59 -25.82 31.85
C LEU A 175 4.08 -25.66 30.41
N LYS A 176 3.53 -26.43 29.45
CA LYS A 176 3.81 -26.22 28.02
C LYS A 176 3.24 -24.90 27.51
N SER A 177 2.05 -24.50 27.94
CA SER A 177 1.43 -23.22 27.59
C SER A 177 2.16 -22.02 28.18
N LEU A 178 2.75 -22.14 29.38
CA LEU A 178 3.56 -21.08 29.96
C LEU A 178 4.93 -20.95 29.28
N ASN A 179 5.56 -22.08 28.90
CA ASN A 179 6.79 -22.05 28.12
C ASN A 179 6.55 -21.56 26.67
N SER A 180 5.43 -21.92 26.05
CA SER A 180 5.08 -21.40 24.73
C SER A 180 4.73 -19.91 24.80
N ALA A 181 3.95 -19.47 25.79
CA ALA A 181 3.67 -18.05 25.99
C ALA A 181 4.95 -17.23 26.23
N ARG A 182 5.93 -17.80 26.95
CA ARG A 182 7.24 -17.16 27.13
C ARG A 182 8.05 -17.14 25.84
N SER A 183 8.11 -18.23 25.08
CA SER A 183 8.79 -18.26 23.78
C SER A 183 8.13 -17.33 22.76
N ASP A 184 6.80 -17.22 22.80
CA ASP A 184 6.01 -16.35 21.95
C ASP A 184 6.25 -14.88 22.33
N MET A 185 6.36 -14.57 23.62
CA MET A 185 6.70 -13.23 24.11
C MET A 185 8.15 -12.85 23.79
N GLU A 186 9.11 -13.76 23.93
CA GLU A 186 10.51 -13.56 23.53
C GLU A 186 10.63 -13.37 22.01
N THR A 187 9.88 -14.16 21.22
CA THR A 187 9.82 -14.04 19.75
C THR A 187 9.17 -12.72 19.32
N SER A 188 8.06 -12.33 19.96
CA SER A 188 7.41 -11.03 19.72
C SER A 188 8.36 -9.88 20.06
N GLY A 189 9.07 -9.95 21.18
CA GLY A 189 10.03 -8.91 21.57
C GLY A 189 11.21 -8.79 20.59
N GLN A 190 11.69 -9.91 20.04
CA GLN A 190 12.69 -9.89 18.97
C GLN A 190 12.13 -9.31 17.67
N PHE A 191 10.91 -9.70 17.29
CA PHE A 191 10.22 -9.17 16.12
C PHE A 191 10.06 -7.65 16.20
N ASP A 192 9.57 -7.13 17.33
CA ASP A 192 9.39 -5.69 17.54
C ASP A 192 10.72 -4.93 17.49
N LYS A 193 11.78 -5.51 18.08
CA LYS A 193 13.13 -4.94 18.04
C LYS A 193 13.66 -4.86 16.61
N VAL A 194 13.46 -5.91 15.82
CA VAL A 194 13.89 -5.98 14.42
C VAL A 194 13.07 -5.00 13.57
N MET A 195 11.74 -5.00 13.70
CA MET A 195 10.87 -4.03 13.02
C MET A 195 11.29 -2.59 13.29
N LYS A 196 11.59 -2.27 14.56
CA LYS A 196 12.10 -0.96 14.94
C LYS A 196 13.47 -0.67 14.33
N GLY A 197 14.36 -1.65 14.26
CA GLY A 197 15.66 -1.49 13.59
C GLY A 197 15.52 -1.25 12.09
N LEU A 198 14.68 -2.03 11.42
CA LEU A 198 14.41 -1.91 9.98
C LEU A 198 13.71 -0.58 9.64
N SER A 199 12.82 -0.08 10.51
CA SER A 199 12.15 1.21 10.32
C SER A 199 13.12 2.41 10.47
N LEU A 200 14.26 2.22 11.14
CA LEU A 200 15.33 3.22 11.23
C LEU A 200 16.18 3.30 9.96
N ILE A 201 16.14 2.31 9.08
CA ILE A 201 16.84 2.38 7.80
C ILE A 201 16.24 3.46 6.90
N ARG A 202 17.11 4.26 6.28
CA ARG A 202 16.80 5.34 5.33
C ARG A 202 17.41 5.02 3.97
N ALA A 203 16.76 5.48 2.90
CA ALA A 203 17.43 5.52 1.60
C ALA A 203 18.69 6.42 1.72
N GLY A 204 19.80 5.96 1.17
CA GLY A 204 21.13 6.58 1.32
C GLY A 204 22.00 5.96 2.42
N MET A 205 21.44 5.13 3.31
CA MET A 205 22.24 4.37 4.26
C MET A 205 23.00 3.23 3.58
N SER A 206 24.06 2.74 4.23
CA SER A 206 24.85 1.63 3.70
C SER A 206 24.08 0.31 3.75
N GLU A 207 24.41 -0.59 2.84
CA GLU A 207 24.03 -2.00 2.86
C GLU A 207 24.30 -2.66 4.22
N SER A 208 25.49 -2.42 4.76
CA SER A 208 25.93 -2.94 6.06
C SER A 208 25.07 -2.44 7.23
N SER A 209 24.44 -1.27 7.11
CA SER A 209 23.51 -0.77 8.13
C SER A 209 22.25 -1.64 8.18
N VAL A 210 21.76 -2.10 7.02
CA VAL A 210 20.61 -3.01 6.94
C VAL A 210 21.00 -4.39 7.48
N ALA A 211 22.10 -4.96 6.96
CA ALA A 211 22.61 -6.27 7.39
C ALA A 211 22.97 -6.31 8.89
N GLY A 212 23.34 -5.17 9.47
CA GLY A 212 23.63 -5.01 10.89
C GLY A 212 22.41 -5.07 11.80
N VAL A 213 21.20 -4.76 11.29
CA VAL A 213 19.94 -4.99 12.02
C VAL A 213 19.61 -6.47 12.03
N MET A 214 19.58 -7.08 10.85
CA MET A 214 19.42 -8.51 10.64
C MET A 214 19.90 -8.88 9.24
N LYS A 215 20.31 -10.14 9.04
CA LYS A 215 20.64 -10.65 7.71
C LYS A 215 19.37 -10.80 6.86
N PRO A 216 19.43 -10.54 5.54
CA PRO A 216 18.28 -10.75 4.65
C PRO A 216 17.81 -12.20 4.69
N GLU A 217 16.49 -12.37 4.73
CA GLU A 217 15.84 -13.69 4.65
C GLU A 217 15.90 -14.23 3.22
N ASP A 218 15.92 -13.32 2.24
CA ASP A 218 16.06 -13.63 0.83
C ASP A 218 16.85 -12.54 0.12
N VAL A 219 17.71 -12.94 -0.82
CA VAL A 219 18.54 -12.04 -1.61
C VAL A 219 18.37 -12.38 -3.09
N SER A 220 17.97 -11.38 -3.87
CA SER A 220 17.94 -11.48 -5.33
C SER A 220 18.99 -10.56 -5.94
N PHE A 221 19.95 -11.14 -6.65
CA PHE A 221 20.93 -10.37 -7.43
C PHE A 221 20.28 -9.91 -8.73
N VAL A 222 20.36 -8.62 -9.02
CA VAL A 222 19.80 -8.00 -10.22
C VAL A 222 20.88 -7.20 -10.92
N ASN A 223 20.70 -6.91 -12.20
CA ASN A 223 21.70 -6.14 -12.92
C ASN A 223 21.84 -4.73 -12.31
N GLY A 224 23.03 -4.41 -11.80
CA GLY A 224 23.33 -3.13 -11.14
C GLY A 224 23.13 -3.10 -9.62
N GLY A 225 22.72 -4.20 -8.97
CA GLY A 225 22.53 -4.21 -7.52
C GLY A 225 21.98 -5.52 -6.95
N MET A 226 21.40 -5.44 -5.77
CA MET A 226 20.72 -6.56 -5.13
C MET A 226 19.49 -6.11 -4.36
N VAL A 227 18.53 -7.01 -4.24
CA VAL A 227 17.35 -6.83 -3.39
C VAL A 227 17.55 -7.68 -2.15
N MET A 228 17.60 -7.03 -1.00
CA MET A 228 17.59 -7.64 0.32
C MET A 228 16.14 -7.64 0.82
N ALA A 229 15.49 -8.80 0.78
CA ALA A 229 14.10 -8.95 1.18
C ALA A 229 13.97 -9.56 2.58
N TYR A 230 12.95 -9.10 3.29
CA TYR A 230 12.56 -9.53 4.61
C TYR A 230 11.07 -9.87 4.61
N PRO A 231 10.65 -10.97 3.95
CA PRO A 231 9.24 -11.35 3.85
C PRO A 231 8.50 -11.40 5.19
N GLY A 232 9.14 -11.87 6.27
CA GLY A 232 8.57 -11.89 7.62
C GLY A 232 8.17 -10.51 8.15
N TYR A 233 8.79 -9.46 7.61
CA TYR A 233 8.60 -8.06 8.00
C TYR A 233 7.97 -7.20 6.89
N LEU A 234 7.54 -7.83 5.80
CA LEU A 234 6.91 -7.19 4.63
C LEU A 234 7.70 -6.00 4.10
N ILE A 235 9.02 -6.10 4.04
CA ILE A 235 9.88 -5.01 3.56
C ILE A 235 11.01 -5.57 2.69
N GLU A 236 11.44 -4.78 1.72
CA GLU A 236 12.66 -5.04 0.97
C GLU A 236 13.46 -3.76 0.76
N TYR A 237 14.75 -3.96 0.51
CA TYR A 237 15.70 -2.90 0.24
C TYR A 237 16.41 -3.21 -1.06
N TYR A 238 16.32 -2.30 -2.02
CA TYR A 238 17.18 -2.35 -3.19
C TYR A 238 18.48 -1.60 -2.88
N VAL A 239 19.59 -2.33 -2.97
CA VAL A 239 20.94 -1.83 -2.72
C VAL A 239 21.71 -1.81 -4.02
N SER A 240 22.36 -0.69 -4.30
CA SER A 240 23.28 -0.53 -5.42
C SER A 240 24.47 0.29 -4.95
N GLU A 241 25.68 -0.08 -5.39
CA GLU A 241 26.93 0.58 -4.98
C GLU A 241 27.12 0.60 -3.45
N GLY A 242 26.65 -0.43 -2.76
CA GLY A 242 26.74 -0.54 -1.29
C GLY A 242 25.80 0.40 -0.52
N VAL A 243 24.85 1.06 -1.20
CA VAL A 243 23.90 2.01 -0.61
C VAL A 243 22.46 1.59 -0.89
N VAL A 244 21.58 1.75 0.09
CA VAL A 244 20.13 1.57 -0.06
C VAL A 244 19.59 2.66 -0.98
N LYS A 245 19.16 2.28 -2.18
CA LYS A 245 18.55 3.21 -3.15
C LYS A 245 17.03 3.23 -3.05
N VAL A 246 16.40 2.12 -2.68
CA VAL A 246 14.94 2.01 -2.49
C VAL A 246 14.63 1.17 -1.26
N ILE A 247 13.61 1.59 -0.51
CA ILE A 247 12.93 0.83 0.53
C ILE A 247 11.49 0.63 0.06
N GLN A 248 11.00 -0.60 -0.01
CA GLN A 248 9.66 -0.92 -0.51
C GLN A 248 8.89 -1.79 0.49
N GLN A 249 7.63 -1.44 0.74
CA GLN A 249 6.71 -2.16 1.63
C GLN A 249 5.31 -2.25 0.96
N PRO A 250 4.70 -3.43 0.83
CA PRO A 250 5.25 -4.76 1.10
C PRO A 250 6.42 -5.10 0.16
N SER A 251 7.20 -6.14 0.45
CA SER A 251 8.26 -6.61 -0.46
C SER A 251 7.70 -7.06 -1.81
N PHE A 252 7.98 -6.32 -2.89
CA PHE A 252 7.52 -6.67 -4.23
C PHE A 252 8.23 -7.90 -4.77
N SER A 253 9.52 -8.10 -4.46
CA SER A 253 10.26 -9.31 -4.84
C SER A 253 9.65 -10.58 -4.25
N HIS A 254 9.17 -10.52 -3.00
CA HIS A 254 8.47 -11.64 -2.40
C HIS A 254 7.07 -11.83 -3.00
N LEU A 255 6.31 -10.74 -3.13
CA LEU A 255 4.95 -10.79 -3.67
C LEU A 255 4.91 -11.22 -5.14
N SER A 256 5.87 -10.81 -5.98
CA SER A 256 5.90 -11.19 -7.39
C SER A 256 6.09 -12.70 -7.58
N ARG A 257 6.84 -13.36 -6.69
CA ARG A 257 7.07 -14.81 -6.75
C ARG A 257 5.96 -15.62 -6.10
N THR A 258 5.33 -15.10 -5.05
CA THR A 258 4.35 -15.87 -4.26
C THR A 258 2.90 -15.53 -4.57
N ARG A 259 2.62 -14.29 -4.99
CA ARG A 259 1.28 -13.70 -5.14
C ARG A 259 1.21 -12.65 -6.24
N ALA A 260 1.76 -12.93 -7.42
CA ALA A 260 1.74 -12.01 -8.57
C ALA A 260 0.34 -11.50 -8.93
N SER A 261 -0.71 -12.26 -8.62
CA SER A 261 -2.11 -11.86 -8.83
C SER A 261 -2.52 -10.58 -8.09
N LEU A 262 -1.80 -10.17 -7.04
CA LEU A 262 -2.06 -8.90 -6.36
C LEU A 262 -1.80 -7.69 -7.28
N PHE A 263 -0.85 -7.82 -8.21
CA PHE A 263 -0.54 -6.77 -9.18
C PHE A 263 -1.47 -6.77 -10.39
N TYR A 264 -2.40 -7.72 -10.46
CA TYR A 264 -3.33 -7.82 -11.57
C TYR A 264 -4.47 -6.80 -11.43
N ALA A 265 -4.61 -5.94 -12.44
CA ALA A 265 -5.78 -5.11 -12.63
C ALA A 265 -6.45 -5.47 -13.98
N PRO A 266 -7.78 -5.65 -14.03
CA PRO A 266 -8.48 -5.95 -15.27
C PRO A 266 -8.25 -4.89 -16.34
N SER A 267 -8.20 -5.33 -17.60
CA SER A 267 -8.02 -4.45 -18.78
C SER A 267 -6.72 -3.64 -18.80
N THR A 268 -5.71 -4.02 -18.00
CA THR A 268 -4.39 -3.39 -18.04
C THR A 268 -3.68 -3.66 -19.36
N GLN A 269 -3.18 -2.61 -19.98
CA GLN A 269 -2.28 -2.68 -21.13
C GLN A 269 -0.83 -2.86 -20.64
N TRP A 270 -0.43 -4.10 -20.35
CA TRP A 270 0.88 -4.41 -19.75
C TRP A 270 2.10 -3.92 -20.56
N SER A 271 1.96 -3.75 -21.87
CA SER A 271 3.01 -3.17 -22.73
C SER A 271 3.30 -1.69 -22.42
N LEU A 272 2.41 -1.01 -21.70
CA LEU A 272 2.55 0.37 -21.24
C LEU A 272 3.15 0.46 -19.84
N CYS A 273 3.40 -0.67 -19.16
CA CYS A 273 3.98 -0.69 -17.83
C CYS A 273 5.48 -0.43 -17.84
N THR A 274 5.83 0.82 -18.16
CA THR A 274 7.18 1.39 -18.15
C THR A 274 7.15 2.70 -17.38
N PRO A 275 8.31 3.19 -16.89
CA PRO A 275 8.37 4.48 -16.18
C PRO A 275 7.68 5.63 -16.91
N PRO A 276 7.85 5.87 -18.23
CA PRO A 276 7.19 7.00 -18.88
C PRO A 276 5.69 6.81 -19.19
N ARG A 277 5.14 5.59 -19.14
CA ARG A 277 3.81 5.29 -19.73
C ARG A 277 2.81 4.62 -18.80
N TRP A 278 3.19 4.28 -17.57
CA TRP A 278 2.33 3.51 -16.64
C TRP A 278 0.96 4.15 -16.40
N LYS A 279 0.84 5.49 -16.46
CA LYS A 279 -0.43 6.21 -16.23
C LYS A 279 -1.53 5.84 -17.24
N ASP A 280 -1.11 5.43 -18.43
CA ASP A 280 -1.99 5.05 -19.53
C ASP A 280 -2.26 3.53 -19.56
N ALA A 281 -1.62 2.76 -18.67
CA ALA A 281 -1.77 1.30 -18.64
C ALA A 281 -3.17 0.86 -18.22
N LEU A 282 -3.87 1.66 -17.40
CA LEU A 282 -5.27 1.41 -17.04
C LEU A 282 -6.22 2.24 -17.90
N PRO A 283 -7.34 1.66 -18.38
CA PRO A 283 -8.31 2.38 -19.18
C PRO A 283 -8.92 3.53 -18.37
N VAL A 284 -9.14 4.66 -19.04
CA VAL A 284 -10.00 5.71 -18.49
C VAL A 284 -11.42 5.15 -18.46
N ALA A 285 -12.07 5.19 -17.30
CA ALA A 285 -13.47 4.78 -17.21
C ALA A 285 -14.30 5.61 -18.21
N PRO A 286 -15.20 4.99 -18.98
CA PRO A 286 -16.07 5.69 -19.93
C PRO A 286 -17.03 6.66 -19.25
#